data_AF-A0A858X488-F1
#
_entry.id   AF-A0A858X488-F1
#
_cell.length_a   1.000
_cell.length_b   1.000
_cell.length_c   1.000
_cell.angle_alpha   90.00
_cell.angle_beta   90.00
_cell.angle_gamma   90.00
#
_symmetry.space_group_name_H-M   'P 1'
#
loop_
_entity.id
_entity.type
_entity.pdbx_description
1 polymer ?
#
loop_
_entity_poly.entity_id
_entity_poly.type
_entity_poly.pdbx_seq_one_letter_code
_entity_poly.pdbx_strand_id
1 'polypeptide(L)'
;MSWTDELIGIPYRERGRAETLSQAHSLGVDCLGCTMLARLVRTGERMPEAGIDITANLRAAVLRARDLMGDPVWQFRKVGEHVPEEMDIVVMLRTIEHGDRRQPLHVGTWLADGRILHTQAPAHDGQDMGSCLIDSRHPKVAARIAGFARWSPTVGSPT
;
A
#
# COMPACT_ATOMS: atom_id res chain seq x y z
N MET A 1 11.99 16.16 -12.06
CA MET A 1 11.74 15.57 -10.73
C MET A 1 10.55 14.66 -10.90
N SER A 2 10.65 13.40 -10.49
CA SER A 2 9.51 12.47 -10.56
C SER A 2 8.58 12.70 -9.39
N TRP A 3 7.28 12.45 -9.57
CA TRP A 3 6.26 12.55 -8.52
C TRP A 3 6.60 11.69 -7.29
N THR A 4 7.37 10.60 -7.47
CA THR A 4 7.85 9.77 -6.37
C THR A 4 8.87 10.48 -5.48
N ASP A 5 9.64 11.44 -6.03
CA ASP A 5 10.65 12.18 -5.26
C ASP A 5 9.98 13.06 -4.19
N GLU A 6 8.80 13.60 -4.49
CA GLU A 6 7.99 14.40 -3.56
C GLU A 6 7.43 13.59 -2.39
N LEU A 7 7.34 12.27 -2.59
CA LEU A 7 6.79 11.34 -1.62
C LEU A 7 7.84 10.69 -0.75
N ILE A 8 9.13 10.67 -1.12
CA ILE A 8 10.18 10.05 -0.32
C ILE A 8 10.49 10.91 0.91
N GLY A 9 10.70 10.26 2.06
CA GLY A 9 11.05 10.92 3.32
C GLY A 9 9.88 11.45 4.14
N ILE A 10 8.64 11.27 3.68
CA ILE A 10 7.44 11.57 4.48
C ILE A 10 7.47 10.69 5.74
N PRO A 11 7.39 11.27 6.96
CA PRO A 11 7.48 10.51 8.20
C PRO A 11 6.42 9.42 8.31
N TYR A 12 6.76 8.31 8.96
CA TYR A 12 5.76 7.33 9.34
C TYR A 12 4.85 7.87 10.46
N ARG A 13 3.54 7.74 10.28
CA ARG A 13 2.55 7.97 11.31
C ARG A 13 1.50 6.88 11.26
N GLU A 14 1.33 6.14 12.36
CA GLU A 14 0.25 5.16 12.47
C GLU A 14 -1.10 5.83 12.22
N ARG A 15 -1.93 5.25 11.33
CA ARG A 15 -3.20 5.82 10.86
C ARG A 15 -3.07 7.20 10.20
N GLY A 16 -1.88 7.60 9.77
CA GLY A 16 -1.68 8.85 9.04
C GLY A 16 -2.36 8.80 7.67
N ARG A 17 -3.32 9.70 7.44
CA ARG A 17 -4.11 9.85 6.21
C ARG A 17 -4.01 11.29 5.75
N ALA A 18 -2.95 11.63 5.02
CA ALA A 18 -2.79 12.96 4.48
C ALA A 18 -3.58 13.12 3.17
N GLU A 19 -4.24 14.25 3.01
CA GLU A 19 -5.00 14.57 1.80
C GLU A 19 -4.25 15.51 0.85
N THR A 20 -3.04 15.91 1.22
CA THR A 20 -2.13 16.75 0.44
C THR A 20 -0.68 16.42 0.81
N LEU A 21 0.27 16.77 -0.06
CA LEU A 21 1.71 16.62 0.22
C LEU A 21 2.14 17.42 1.46
N SER A 22 1.67 18.67 1.60
CA SER A 22 2.01 19.53 2.75
C SER A 22 1.54 18.93 4.09
N GLN A 23 0.31 18.38 4.12
CA GLN A 23 -0.17 17.64 5.29
C GLN A 23 0.66 16.38 5.54
N ALA A 24 1.06 15.67 4.49
CA ALA A 24 1.83 14.44 4.63
C ALA A 24 3.19 14.71 5.28
N HIS A 25 3.93 15.71 4.80
CA HIS A 25 5.23 16.09 5.36
C HIS A 25 5.17 16.53 6.83
N SER A 26 4.05 17.09 7.28
CA SER A 26 3.87 17.55 8.66
C SER A 26 3.27 16.50 9.60
N LEU A 27 2.33 15.69 9.13
CA LEU A 27 1.56 14.75 9.95
C LEU A 27 2.05 13.29 9.81
N GLY A 28 2.77 13.00 8.74
CA GLY A 28 3.17 11.65 8.35
C GLY A 28 2.03 10.81 7.78
N VAL A 29 2.39 9.63 7.28
CA VAL A 29 1.44 8.64 6.71
C VAL A 29 1.82 7.23 7.17
N ASP A 30 0.87 6.30 7.23
CA ASP A 30 1.22 4.88 7.32
C ASP A 30 1.35 4.26 5.92
N CYS A 31 1.52 2.94 5.85
CA CYS A 31 1.65 2.22 4.59
C CYS A 31 0.44 2.38 3.63
N LEU A 32 -0.78 2.44 4.17
CA LEU A 32 -1.99 2.65 3.37
C LEU A 32 -2.13 4.12 2.99
N GLY A 33 -1.92 5.04 3.94
CA GLY A 33 -1.94 6.47 3.69
C GLY A 33 -0.94 6.89 2.60
N CYS A 34 0.25 6.28 2.58
CA CYS A 34 1.22 6.48 1.51
C CYS A 34 0.71 6.00 0.15
N THR A 35 0.05 4.83 0.10
CA THR A 35 -0.54 4.31 -1.14
C THR A 35 -1.67 5.21 -1.67
N MET A 36 -2.52 5.71 -0.77
CA MET A 36 -3.58 6.68 -1.10
C MET A 36 -2.99 7.99 -1.62
N LEU A 37 -1.98 8.51 -0.93
CA LEU A 37 -1.31 9.76 -1.30
C LEU A 37 -0.57 9.62 -2.63
N ALA A 38 0.08 8.48 -2.88
CA ALA A 38 0.72 8.19 -4.15
C ALA A 38 -0.28 8.28 -5.31
N ARG A 39 -1.47 7.72 -5.16
CA ARG A 39 -2.55 7.82 -6.17
C ARG A 39 -2.98 9.27 -6.35
N LEU A 40 -3.24 9.98 -5.26
CA LEU A 40 -3.65 11.38 -5.33
C LEU A 40 -2.61 12.25 -6.05
N VAL A 41 -1.32 12.09 -5.73
CA VAL A 41 -0.24 12.86 -6.35
C VAL A 41 -0.05 12.47 -7.82
N ARG A 42 -0.15 11.17 -8.15
CA ARG A 42 0.09 10.67 -9.50
C ARG A 42 -1.05 10.94 -10.48
N THR A 43 -2.30 10.79 -10.02
CA THR A 43 -3.49 10.81 -10.89
C THR A 43 -4.49 11.92 -10.54
N GLY A 44 -4.34 12.59 -9.40
CA GLY A 44 -5.33 13.55 -8.88
C GLY A 44 -6.56 12.89 -8.25
N GLU A 45 -6.62 11.56 -8.20
CA GLU A 45 -7.78 10.82 -7.71
C GLU A 45 -7.68 10.48 -6.23
N ARG A 46 -8.81 10.62 -5.52
CA ARG A 46 -8.92 10.20 -4.13
C ARG A 46 -9.44 8.77 -4.05
N MET A 47 -8.64 7.90 -3.45
CA MET A 47 -9.06 6.55 -3.11
C MET A 47 -9.93 6.60 -1.84
N PRO A 48 -11.09 5.93 -1.78
CA PRO A 48 -11.90 5.90 -0.58
C PRO A 48 -11.18 5.15 0.54
N GLU A 49 -11.25 5.69 1.76
CA GLU A 49 -10.79 4.97 2.96
C GLU A 49 -11.73 3.81 3.31
N ALA A 50 -13.04 4.03 3.07
CA ALA A 50 -14.08 3.04 3.26
C ALA A 50 -13.86 1.84 2.32
N GLY A 51 -13.48 0.70 2.89
CA GLY A 51 -13.27 -0.56 2.15
C GLY A 51 -11.90 -1.18 2.40
N ILE A 52 -10.90 -0.37 2.76
CA ILE A 52 -9.51 -0.79 2.97
C ILE A 52 -9.15 -0.68 4.45
N ASP A 53 -9.97 -1.22 5.35
CA ASP A 53 -9.53 -1.40 6.74
C ASP A 53 -8.61 -2.62 6.83
N ILE A 54 -7.36 -2.45 6.39
CA ILE A 54 -6.31 -3.47 6.46
C ILE A 54 -5.83 -3.69 7.90
N THR A 55 -6.29 -2.88 8.87
CA THR A 55 -5.85 -2.97 10.26
C THR A 55 -6.52 -4.13 11.03
N ALA A 56 -7.62 -4.68 10.51
CA ALA A 56 -8.27 -5.85 11.07
C ALA A 56 -7.64 -7.15 10.55
N ASN A 57 -6.93 -7.88 11.44
CA ASN A 57 -6.52 -9.30 11.39
C ASN A 57 -6.25 -9.89 9.98
N LEU A 58 -5.06 -10.45 9.73
CA LEU A 58 -4.68 -11.12 8.48
C LEU A 58 -5.79 -12.00 7.86
N ARG A 59 -6.58 -12.72 8.67
CA ARG A 59 -7.75 -13.49 8.19
C ARG A 59 -8.90 -12.60 7.71
N ALA A 60 -9.24 -11.53 8.41
CA ALA A 60 -10.26 -10.55 7.98
C ALA A 60 -9.78 -9.72 6.79
N ALA A 61 -8.51 -9.33 6.71
CA ALA A 61 -7.98 -8.63 5.54
C ALA A 61 -7.83 -9.53 4.30
N VAL A 62 -7.51 -10.82 4.46
CA VAL A 62 -7.50 -11.81 3.36
C VAL A 62 -8.92 -12.26 2.98
N LEU A 63 -9.82 -12.45 3.96
CA LEU A 63 -11.24 -12.74 3.69
C LEU A 63 -11.92 -11.52 3.05
N ARG A 64 -11.58 -10.30 3.47
CA ARG A 64 -12.07 -9.07 2.84
C ARG A 64 -11.37 -8.81 1.52
N ALA A 65 -10.09 -9.13 1.32
CA ALA A 65 -9.48 -9.14 -0.01
C ALA A 65 -10.18 -10.14 -0.93
N ARG A 66 -10.66 -11.28 -0.40
CA ARG A 66 -11.49 -12.25 -1.10
C ARG A 66 -12.91 -11.75 -1.36
N ASP A 67 -13.52 -11.02 -0.43
CA ASP A 67 -14.82 -10.38 -0.63
C ASP A 67 -14.70 -9.18 -1.59
N LEU A 68 -13.55 -8.49 -1.59
CA LEU A 68 -13.14 -7.46 -2.53
C LEU A 68 -12.86 -8.05 -3.91
N MET A 69 -12.40 -9.31 -4.06
CA MET A 69 -12.41 -9.99 -5.37
C MET A 69 -13.82 -10.11 -5.98
N GLY A 70 -14.88 -9.97 -5.16
CA GLY A 70 -16.26 -9.83 -5.60
C GLY A 70 -16.79 -8.39 -5.62
N ASP A 71 -15.99 -7.41 -5.16
CA ASP A 71 -16.32 -5.99 -5.19
C ASP A 71 -15.88 -5.40 -6.55
N PRO A 72 -16.80 -4.88 -7.37
CA PRO A 72 -16.46 -4.35 -8.70
C PRO A 72 -15.45 -3.18 -8.65
N VAL A 73 -15.28 -2.52 -7.49
CA VAL A 73 -14.34 -1.41 -7.28
C VAL A 73 -12.90 -1.90 -7.08
N TRP A 74 -12.72 -3.15 -6.63
CA TRP A 74 -11.43 -3.70 -6.23
C TRP A 74 -11.10 -5.01 -6.94
N GLN A 75 -10.03 -5.03 -7.72
CA GLN A 75 -9.60 -6.25 -8.40
C GLN A 75 -8.33 -6.77 -7.75
N PHE A 76 -8.48 -7.68 -6.78
CA PHE A 76 -7.34 -8.41 -6.23
C PHE A 76 -6.95 -9.60 -7.12
N ARG A 77 -5.65 -9.76 -7.34
CA ARG A 77 -5.05 -10.83 -8.15
C ARG A 77 -3.85 -11.42 -7.41
N LYS A 78 -3.74 -12.75 -7.39
CA LYS A 78 -2.56 -13.39 -6.79
C LYS A 78 -1.33 -13.21 -7.68
N VAL A 79 -0.15 -13.37 -7.09
CA VAL A 79 1.10 -13.45 -7.85
C VAL A 79 0.99 -14.56 -8.89
N GLY A 80 1.38 -14.26 -10.14
CA GLY A 80 1.32 -15.19 -11.26
C GLY A 80 -0.02 -15.20 -12.03
N GLU A 81 -1.08 -14.58 -11.50
CA GLU A 81 -2.36 -14.41 -12.19
C GLU A 81 -2.48 -13.07 -12.92
N HIS A 82 -1.56 -12.13 -12.67
CA HIS A 82 -1.58 -10.76 -13.17
C HIS A 82 -0.16 -10.20 -13.31
N VAL A 83 0.05 -9.40 -14.35
CA VAL A 83 1.28 -8.59 -14.50
C VAL A 83 1.01 -7.24 -13.83
N PRO A 84 1.69 -6.90 -12.73
CA PRO A 84 1.40 -5.66 -12.02
C PRO A 84 1.71 -4.44 -12.89
N GLU A 85 0.83 -3.44 -12.85
CA GLU A 85 0.99 -2.16 -13.53
C GLU A 85 1.30 -1.04 -12.52
N GLU A 86 1.82 0.08 -13.01
CA GLU A 86 2.03 1.27 -12.19
C GLU A 86 0.74 1.61 -11.42
N MET A 87 0.87 1.93 -10.13
CA MET A 87 -0.24 2.23 -9.22
C MET A 87 -1.05 1.03 -8.70
N ASP A 88 -0.70 -0.20 -9.07
CA ASP A 88 -1.23 -1.37 -8.36
C ASP A 88 -0.77 -1.35 -6.89
N ILE A 89 -1.68 -1.69 -5.98
CA ILE A 89 -1.35 -1.86 -4.57
C ILE A 89 -0.70 -3.23 -4.41
N VAL A 90 0.56 -3.26 -4.02
CA VAL A 90 1.23 -4.51 -3.64
C VAL A 90 0.89 -4.86 -2.20
N VAL A 91 0.44 -6.09 -1.99
CA VAL A 91 0.11 -6.63 -0.66
C VAL A 91 1.25 -7.52 -0.21
N MET A 92 1.84 -7.21 0.95
CA MET A 92 2.97 -7.91 1.53
C MET A 92 2.61 -8.49 2.90
N LEU A 93 3.03 -9.73 3.15
CA LEU A 93 3.00 -10.34 4.48
C LEU A 93 4.10 -9.70 5.35
N ARG A 94 3.84 -9.39 6.62
CA ARG A 94 4.92 -9.04 7.57
C ARG A 94 5.74 -10.27 7.90
N THR A 95 7.04 -10.08 8.12
CA THR A 95 7.96 -11.15 8.52
C THR A 95 7.46 -11.78 9.81
N ILE A 96 7.41 -13.11 9.86
CA ILE A 96 7.00 -13.86 11.06
C ILE A 96 8.14 -13.73 12.09
N GLU A 97 8.12 -12.69 12.90
CA GLU A 97 8.88 -12.69 14.15
C GLU A 97 8.07 -13.48 15.19
N HIS A 98 8.70 -14.50 15.79
CA HIS A 98 8.16 -15.30 16.91
C HIS A 98 6.97 -16.23 16.64
N GLY A 99 6.89 -16.87 15.46
CA GLY A 99 5.97 -18.01 15.24
C GLY A 99 4.48 -17.67 15.21
N ASP A 100 4.11 -16.39 15.34
CA ASP A 100 2.72 -15.96 15.19
C ASP A 100 2.38 -15.76 13.71
N ARG A 101 1.54 -16.67 13.18
CA ARG A 101 1.12 -16.72 11.77
C ARG A 101 0.10 -15.65 11.38
N ARG A 102 -0.17 -14.65 12.24
CA ARG A 102 -1.27 -13.68 12.09
C ARG A 102 -0.84 -12.23 11.97
N GLN A 103 0.42 -11.94 11.62
CA GLN A 103 0.87 -10.56 11.55
C GLN A 103 0.15 -9.75 10.45
N PRO A 104 -0.19 -8.47 10.73
CA PRO A 104 -0.98 -7.64 9.83
C PRO A 104 -0.28 -7.43 8.48
N LEU A 105 -1.08 -7.27 7.43
CA LEU A 105 -0.60 -6.99 6.08
C LEU A 105 0.12 -5.64 6.03
N HIS A 106 1.19 -5.57 5.24
CA HIS A 106 1.85 -4.34 4.83
C HIS A 106 1.51 -4.07 3.38
N VAL A 107 1.34 -2.81 2.98
CA VAL A 107 1.05 -2.45 1.59
C VAL A 107 2.02 -1.40 1.06
N GLY A 108 2.10 -1.34 -0.25
CA GLY A 108 2.80 -0.28 -0.98
C GLY A 108 2.21 -0.09 -2.37
N THR A 109 2.78 0.84 -3.11
CA THR A 109 2.43 1.15 -4.50
C THR A 109 3.49 0.57 -5.43
N TRP A 110 3.06 -0.26 -6.39
CA TRP A 110 3.90 -0.76 -7.45
C TRP A 110 4.23 0.35 -8.46
N LEU A 111 5.50 0.45 -8.84
CA LEU A 111 5.99 1.39 -9.83
C LEU A 111 6.34 0.68 -11.14
N ALA A 112 6.31 1.41 -12.26
CA ALA A 112 6.55 0.86 -13.59
C ALA A 112 7.92 0.18 -13.76
N ASP A 113 8.91 0.57 -12.95
CA ASP A 113 10.26 0.01 -12.97
C ASP A 113 10.46 -1.20 -12.02
N GLY A 114 9.37 -1.70 -11.43
CA GLY A 114 9.38 -2.83 -10.51
C GLY A 114 9.83 -2.48 -9.09
N ARG A 115 10.02 -1.20 -8.75
CA ARG A 115 10.15 -0.76 -7.36
C ARG A 115 8.78 -0.64 -6.68
N ILE A 116 8.82 -0.61 -5.36
CA ILE A 116 7.65 -0.43 -4.50
C ILE A 116 7.87 0.83 -3.67
N LEU A 117 6.95 1.79 -3.78
CA LEU A 117 6.85 2.91 -2.85
C LEU A 117 6.04 2.47 -1.63
N HIS A 118 6.59 2.62 -0.43
CA HIS A 118 5.89 2.30 0.81
C HIS A 118 6.42 3.12 1.97
N THR A 119 5.69 3.14 3.09
CA THR A 119 6.20 3.67 4.36
C THR A 119 6.80 2.56 5.21
N GLN A 120 7.96 2.80 5.80
CA GLN A 120 8.55 1.92 6.80
C GLN A 120 8.16 2.41 8.21
N ALA A 121 7.63 1.52 9.05
CA ALA A 121 7.37 1.84 10.46
C ALA A 121 8.67 1.72 11.28
N PRO A 122 8.92 2.59 12.27
CA PRO A 122 10.16 2.61 13.06
C PRO A 122 10.60 1.22 13.51
N ALA A 123 11.89 0.90 13.29
CA ALA A 123 12.51 -0.23 13.93
C ALA A 123 12.83 0.15 15.38
N HIS A 124 12.92 -0.83 16.28
CA HIS A 124 13.16 -0.62 17.70
C HIS A 124 14.48 0.13 18.02
N ASP A 125 15.35 0.33 17.02
CA ASP A 125 16.66 0.97 17.12
C ASP A 125 16.66 2.49 16.84
N GLY A 126 15.51 3.10 16.60
CA GLY A 126 15.37 4.57 16.58
C GLY A 126 15.88 5.26 15.31
N GLN A 127 16.01 4.53 14.19
CA GLN A 127 16.25 5.16 12.89
C GLN A 127 15.01 5.92 12.41
N ASP A 128 15.22 7.10 11.80
CA ASP A 128 14.14 7.88 11.17
C ASP A 128 13.53 7.09 10.02
N MET A 129 12.23 6.83 10.13
CA MET A 129 11.52 5.91 9.25
C MET A 129 10.32 6.61 8.61
N GLY A 130 10.15 6.37 7.32
CA GLY A 130 9.23 7.11 6.49
C GLY A 130 9.01 6.42 5.16
N SER A 131 8.45 7.14 4.22
CA SER A 131 8.25 6.67 2.86
C SER A 131 9.57 6.51 2.11
N CYS A 132 9.74 5.36 1.48
CA CYS A 132 10.94 5.00 0.75
C CYS A 132 10.60 4.05 -0.42
N LEU A 133 11.61 3.80 -1.24
CA LEU A 133 11.53 2.87 -2.35
C LEU A 133 12.28 1.59 -2.02
N ILE A 134 11.70 0.44 -2.37
CA ILE A 134 12.36 -0.85 -2.26
C ILE A 134 12.25 -1.64 -3.57
N ASP A 135 13.29 -2.38 -3.93
CA ASP A 135 13.28 -3.26 -5.10
C ASP A 135 12.45 -4.51 -4.81
N SER A 136 11.41 -4.76 -5.61
CA SER A 136 10.54 -5.93 -5.45
C SER A 136 11.28 -7.26 -5.65
N ARG A 137 12.39 -7.25 -6.39
CA ARG A 137 13.21 -8.43 -6.70
C ARG A 137 14.14 -8.80 -5.55
N HIS A 138 14.30 -7.94 -4.55
CA HIS A 138 15.10 -8.27 -3.38
C HIS A 138 14.50 -9.52 -2.69
N PRO A 139 15.27 -10.59 -2.41
CA PRO A 139 14.71 -11.86 -1.95
C PRO A 139 13.80 -11.76 -0.70
N LYS A 140 14.16 -10.90 0.26
CA LYS A 140 13.36 -10.65 1.47
C LYS A 140 12.01 -9.96 1.17
N VAL A 141 11.91 -9.22 0.07
CA VAL A 141 10.69 -8.53 -0.36
C VAL A 141 9.85 -9.46 -1.21
N ALA A 142 10.46 -10.08 -2.22
CA ALA A 142 9.80 -11.03 -3.11
C ALA A 142 9.07 -12.14 -2.34
N ALA A 143 9.70 -12.72 -1.31
CA ALA A 143 9.10 -13.76 -0.47
C ALA A 143 7.90 -13.29 0.37
N ARG A 144 7.68 -11.98 0.49
CA ARG A 144 6.60 -11.37 1.25
C ARG A 144 5.41 -10.96 0.37
N ILE A 145 5.59 -10.80 -0.94
CA ILE A 145 4.51 -10.35 -1.82
C ILE A 145 3.45 -11.46 -1.94
N ALA A 146 2.24 -11.17 -1.46
CA ALA A 146 1.10 -12.07 -1.49
C ALA A 146 0.25 -11.91 -2.77
N GLY A 147 0.25 -10.70 -3.34
CA GLY A 147 -0.53 -10.37 -4.53
C GLY A 147 -0.63 -8.87 -4.75
N PHE A 148 -1.50 -8.50 -5.67
CA PHE A 148 -1.72 -7.14 -6.11
C PHE A 148 -3.21 -6.82 -6.07
N ALA A 149 -3.56 -5.57 -5.72
CA ALA A 149 -4.91 -5.06 -5.82
C ALA A 149 -4.92 -3.83 -6.71
N ARG A 150 -5.85 -3.80 -7.67
CA ARG A 150 -6.15 -2.59 -8.43
C ARG A 150 -7.42 -1.96 -7.93
N TRP A 151 -7.33 -0.69 -7.58
CA TRP A 151 -8.50 0.16 -7.42
C TRP A 151 -8.85 0.78 -8.77
N SER A 152 -10.13 0.70 -9.13
CA SER A 152 -10.71 1.52 -10.20
C SER A 152 -11.86 2.30 -9.60
N PRO A 153 -11.95 3.63 -9.82
CA PRO A 153 -13.20 4.31 -9.59
C PRO A 153 -14.25 3.63 -10.48
N THR A 154 -15.38 3.22 -9.91
CA THR A 154 -16.48 2.68 -10.69
C THR A 154 -16.88 3.74 -11.72
N VAL A 155 -16.80 3.38 -13.01
CA VAL A 155 -17.45 4.16 -14.07
C VAL A 155 -18.92 4.21 -13.69
N GLY A 156 -19.46 5.44 -13.57
CA GLY A 156 -20.65 5.73 -12.78
C GLY A 156 -21.82 4.76 -12.95
N SER A 157 -22.54 4.53 -11.85
CA SER A 157 -23.97 4.27 -11.98
C SER A 157 -24.54 5.37 -12.87
N PRO A 158 -25.23 5.05 -13.98
CA PRO A 158 -25.92 6.06 -14.74
C PRO A 158 -26.91 6.74 -13.79
N THR A 159 -26.75 8.04 -13.59
CA THR A 159 -27.78 8.90 -12.98
C THR A 159 -28.99 8.95 -13.87
#